data_AF-A0AAD8FJB9-F1
#
_entry.id   AF-A0AAD8FJB9-F1
#
_cell.length_a   1.000
_cell.length_b   1.000
_cell.length_c   1.000
_cell.angle_alpha   90.00
_cell.angle_beta   90.00
_cell.angle_gamma   90.00
#
_symmetry.space_group_name_H-M   'P 1'
#
loop_
_entity.id
_entity.type
_entity.pdbx_description
1 polymer ?
#
loop_
_entity_poly.entity_id
_entity_poly.type
_entity_poly.pdbx_seq_one_letter_code
_entity_poly.pdbx_strand_id
1 'polypeptide(L)'
;MNIEEAALDSEGAVMNIKEAALYNEGAFMNIEEAALDSEGAVMTIEEAALYNEGAFMNIEEAALDSEGAVMNIKKAALYDEGAFMNIEEAALDSEGAVMTIEEAALYNEGAFMNIEEAALDSEGAVMTIEEAALYNEGAFMNIEEAALDSEGAVMNIEEAALDSEGAVMNIKETMDSEGAVLNIKEALWIVKNLLWIVKNPLWIVKELL
;
A
#
# COMPACT_ATOMS: atom_id res chain seq x y z
N MET A 1 24.04 0.57 21.82
CA MET A 1 24.61 1.73 22.55
C MET A 1 23.46 2.69 22.82
N ASN A 2 23.33 3.29 24.00
CA ASN A 2 22.31 4.32 24.25
C ASN A 2 22.94 5.69 23.97
N ILE A 3 22.33 6.45 23.06
CA ILE A 3 22.82 7.75 22.61
C ILE A 3 21.66 8.75 22.78
N GLU A 4 21.93 9.90 23.38
CA GLU A 4 20.92 10.97 23.46
C GLU A 4 20.76 11.63 22.09
N GLU A 5 21.85 12.14 21.52
CA GLU A 5 21.83 12.81 20.21
C GLU A 5 22.97 12.26 19.34
N ALA A 6 22.67 11.93 18.09
CA ALA A 6 23.64 11.41 17.14
C ALA A 6 23.58 12.14 15.79
N ALA A 7 24.73 12.63 15.33
CA ALA A 7 24.94 13.16 13.99
C ALA A 7 26.23 12.57 13.40
N LEU A 8 26.12 11.39 12.79
CA LEU A 8 27.25 10.54 12.40
C LEU A 8 26.88 9.64 11.21
N ASP A 9 27.90 9.18 10.50
CA ASP A 9 27.79 8.03 9.60
C ASP A 9 27.98 6.75 10.42
N SER A 10 27.10 5.76 10.26
CA SER A 10 27.23 4.49 10.96
C SER A 10 27.04 3.29 10.04
N GLU A 11 27.97 2.35 10.11
CA GLU A 11 27.96 1.10 9.36
C GLU A 11 27.86 -0.08 10.34
N GLY A 12 26.90 -0.99 10.15
CA GLY A 12 26.82 -2.25 10.91
C GLY A 12 26.58 -2.10 12.42
N ALA A 13 25.93 -1.02 12.87
CA ALA A 13 25.77 -0.69 14.29
C ALA A 13 24.46 -1.22 14.91
N VAL A 14 24.44 -1.33 16.25
CA VAL A 14 23.22 -1.56 17.03
C VAL A 14 23.04 -0.43 18.04
N MET A 15 22.03 0.40 17.84
CA MET A 15 21.88 1.68 18.55
C MET A 15 20.45 1.89 19.07
N ASN A 16 20.38 2.46 20.27
CA ASN A 16 19.17 3.08 20.81
C ASN A 16 19.47 4.58 20.89
N ILE A 17 18.73 5.40 20.14
CA ILE A 17 19.01 6.83 20.01
C ILE A 17 17.74 7.60 20.38
N LYS A 18 17.86 8.71 21.11
CA LYS A 18 16.71 9.58 21.34
C LYS A 18 16.44 10.41 20.09
N GLU A 19 17.43 11.17 19.64
CA GLU A 19 17.35 12.04 18.46
C GLU A 19 18.50 11.73 17.48
N ALA A 20 18.17 11.47 16.21
CA ALA A 20 19.13 11.03 15.21
C ALA A 20 19.03 11.81 13.90
N ALA A 21 20.18 12.26 13.40
CA ALA A 21 20.36 12.75 12.03
C ALA A 21 21.54 12.01 11.38
N LEU A 22 21.28 10.94 10.64
CA LEU A 22 22.33 9.97 10.23
C LEU A 22 22.28 9.63 8.74
N TYR A 23 23.46 9.28 8.22
CA TYR A 23 23.58 8.39 7.07
C TYR A 23 23.92 6.98 7.59
N ASN A 24 23.17 5.98 7.15
CA ASN A 24 23.26 4.63 7.68
C ASN A 24 23.40 3.57 6.59
N GLU A 25 24.35 2.65 6.77
CA GLU A 25 24.47 1.45 5.95
C GLU A 25 24.42 0.20 6.85
N GLY A 26 23.34 -0.57 6.74
CA GLY A 26 23.23 -1.90 7.37
C GLY A 26 23.17 -1.92 8.91
N ALA A 27 22.44 -1.01 9.55
CA ALA A 27 22.31 -1.01 11.02
C ALA A 27 20.96 -1.53 11.55
N PHE A 28 20.96 -1.87 12.84
CA PHE A 28 19.76 -2.13 13.64
C PHE A 28 19.55 -0.97 14.63
N MET A 29 18.47 -0.22 14.48
CA MET A 29 18.23 1.01 15.25
C MET A 29 16.87 1.02 15.94
N ASN A 30 16.84 1.57 17.15
CA ASN A 30 15.63 1.99 17.83
C ASN A 30 15.75 3.49 18.14
N ILE A 31 14.86 4.31 17.60
CA ILE A 31 14.99 5.77 17.62
C ILE A 31 13.66 6.41 18.07
N GLU A 32 13.68 7.41 18.95
CA GLU A 32 12.46 8.19 19.22
C GLU A 32 12.18 9.13 18.03
N GLU A 33 13.12 10.03 17.69
CA GLU A 33 12.98 10.99 16.58
C GLU A 33 14.13 10.85 15.58
N ALA A 34 13.81 10.68 14.29
CA ALA A 34 14.79 10.38 13.26
C ALA A 34 14.62 11.22 11.98
N ALA A 35 15.75 11.76 11.49
CA ALA A 35 15.91 12.25 10.13
C ALA A 35 17.07 11.48 9.45
N LEU A 36 16.77 10.49 8.61
CA LEU A 36 17.80 9.55 8.12
C LEU A 36 17.83 9.45 6.60
N ASP A 37 19.02 9.18 6.10
CA ASP A 37 19.27 8.55 4.81
C ASP A 37 19.87 7.16 5.11
N SER A 38 19.24 6.10 4.60
CA SER A 38 19.57 4.74 5.03
C SER A 38 19.48 3.71 3.91
N GLU A 39 20.47 2.82 3.87
CA GLU A 39 20.53 1.65 2.98
C GLU A 39 20.62 0.36 3.81
N GLY A 40 19.73 -0.60 3.56
CA GLY A 40 19.83 -1.94 4.17
C GLY A 40 19.55 -2.02 5.68
N ALA A 41 18.77 -1.09 6.24
CA ALA A 41 18.58 -0.97 7.69
C ALA A 41 17.38 -1.77 8.25
N VAL A 42 17.43 -2.05 9.56
CA VAL A 42 16.27 -2.55 10.33
C VAL A 42 15.98 -1.58 11.45
N MET A 43 14.80 -0.96 11.44
CA MET A 43 14.51 0.19 12.29
C MET A 43 13.16 0.06 13.01
N THR A 44 13.16 0.46 14.28
CA THR A 44 11.95 0.83 15.03
C THR A 44 12.04 2.31 15.35
N ILE A 45 11.06 3.11 14.95
CA ILE A 45 11.10 4.57 15.12
C ILE A 45 9.75 5.08 15.63
N GLU A 46 9.71 6.04 16.57
CA GLU A 46 8.45 6.70 16.93
C GLU A 46 8.07 7.73 15.86
N GLU A 47 8.93 8.70 15.57
CA GLU A 47 8.72 9.75 14.55
C GLU A 47 9.86 9.77 13.52
N ALA A 48 9.53 9.66 12.24
CA ALA A 48 10.53 9.51 11.18
C ALA A 48 10.29 10.43 9.97
N ALA A 49 11.37 11.07 9.51
CA ALA A 49 11.50 11.62 8.17
C ALA A 49 12.68 10.95 7.45
N LEU A 50 12.42 10.04 6.51
CA LEU A 50 13.47 9.19 5.95
C LEU A 50 13.52 9.21 4.42
N TYR A 51 14.73 9.11 3.91
CA TYR A 51 15.01 8.50 2.61
C TYR A 51 15.57 7.10 2.85
N ASN A 52 15.03 6.09 2.17
CA ASN A 52 15.45 4.72 2.39
C ASN A 52 15.53 3.88 1.11
N GLU A 53 16.63 3.14 0.97
CA GLU A 53 16.78 2.06 -0.01
C GLU A 53 16.88 0.72 0.74
N GLY A 54 15.83 -0.09 0.64
CA GLY A 54 15.78 -1.44 1.21
C GLY A 54 15.89 -1.51 2.73
N ALA A 55 14.77 -1.34 3.46
CA ALA A 55 14.73 -1.56 4.91
C ALA A 55 13.54 -2.39 5.38
N PHE A 56 13.68 -2.88 6.63
CA PHE A 56 12.57 -3.38 7.43
C PHE A 56 12.25 -2.37 8.53
N MET A 57 11.07 -1.77 8.49
CA MET A 57 10.71 -0.65 9.36
C MET A 57 9.42 -0.91 10.14
N ASN A 58 9.42 -0.50 11.41
CA ASN A 58 8.23 -0.37 12.25
C ASN A 58 8.17 1.05 12.81
N ILE A 59 7.20 1.86 12.37
CA ILE A 59 7.17 3.30 12.65
C ILE A 59 5.80 3.72 13.20
N GLU A 60 5.74 4.60 14.20
CA GLU A 60 4.44 5.18 14.60
C GLU A 60 3.99 6.27 13.62
N GLU A 61 4.82 7.28 13.36
CA GLU A 61 4.53 8.37 12.42
C GLU A 61 5.67 8.55 11.42
N ALA A 62 5.34 8.54 10.12
CA ALA A 62 6.34 8.52 9.06
C ALA A 62 6.02 9.50 7.93
N ALA A 63 7.05 10.24 7.50
CA ALA A 63 7.11 10.90 6.20
C ALA A 63 8.30 10.30 5.42
N LEU A 64 8.05 9.45 4.43
CA LEU A 64 9.10 8.65 3.79
C LEU A 64 9.13 8.83 2.27
N ASP A 65 10.34 8.70 1.74
CA ASP A 65 10.63 8.35 0.36
C ASP A 65 11.40 7.03 0.39
N SER A 66 10.82 5.96 -0.14
CA SER A 66 11.39 4.60 -0.04
C SER A 66 11.42 3.84 -1.34
N GLU A 67 12.48 3.05 -1.52
CA GLU A 67 12.61 2.05 -2.58
C GLU A 67 12.81 0.66 -1.95
N GLY A 68 11.95 -0.31 -2.28
CA GLY A 68 12.16 -1.71 -1.90
C GLY A 68 12.04 -2.03 -0.40
N ALA A 69 11.13 -1.36 0.33
CA ALA A 69 11.00 -1.52 1.77
C ALA A 69 9.92 -2.53 2.22
N VAL A 70 10.02 -2.99 3.47
CA VAL A 70 8.97 -3.71 4.18
C VAL A 70 8.60 -2.94 5.44
N MET A 71 7.36 -2.45 5.50
CA MET A 71 6.95 -1.43 6.46
C MET A 71 5.69 -1.83 7.24
N ASN A 72 5.71 -1.55 8.55
CA ASN A 72 4.52 -1.50 9.38
C ASN A 72 4.45 -0.10 10.01
N ILE A 73 3.40 0.66 9.69
CA ILE A 73 3.31 2.07 10.07
C ILE A 73 1.93 2.38 10.62
N LYS A 74 1.80 3.17 11.70
CA LYS A 74 0.47 3.63 12.12
C LYS A 74 -0.02 4.77 11.23
N LYS A 75 0.77 5.85 11.08
CA LYS A 75 0.42 7.00 10.24
C LYS A 75 1.52 7.29 9.23
N ALA A 76 1.15 7.35 7.96
CA ALA A 76 2.12 7.43 6.88
C ALA A 76 1.75 8.50 5.84
N ALA A 77 2.74 9.31 5.46
CA ALA A 77 2.75 10.07 4.22
C ALA A 77 3.96 9.60 3.39
N LEU A 78 3.74 8.82 2.33
CA LEU A 78 4.83 8.14 1.62
C LEU A 78 4.82 8.43 0.12
N TYR A 79 6.04 8.50 -0.42
CA TYR A 79 6.33 8.18 -1.82
C TYR A 79 7.09 6.85 -1.82
N ASP A 80 6.64 5.88 -2.60
CA ASP A 80 7.24 4.53 -2.58
C ASP A 80 7.37 3.89 -3.96
N GLU A 81 8.52 3.25 -4.21
CA GLU A 81 8.75 2.38 -5.35
C GLU A 81 9.01 0.94 -4.84
N GLY A 82 7.98 0.10 -4.89
CA GLY A 82 8.08 -1.34 -4.67
C GLY A 82 8.19 -1.79 -3.21
N ALA A 83 7.26 -1.41 -2.32
CA ALA A 83 7.21 -1.92 -0.94
C ALA A 83 6.13 -2.97 -0.65
N PHE A 84 6.33 -3.64 0.47
CA PHE A 84 5.30 -4.38 1.20
C PHE A 84 4.91 -3.60 2.46
N MET A 85 3.65 -3.15 2.54
CA MET A 85 3.19 -2.25 3.59
C MET A 85 1.97 -2.77 4.35
N ASN A 86 1.98 -2.55 5.66
CA ASN A 86 0.81 -2.64 6.52
C ASN A 86 0.65 -1.31 7.26
N ILE A 87 -0.44 -0.58 7.02
CA ILE A 87 -0.62 0.79 7.50
C ILE A 87 -2.00 0.98 8.15
N GLU A 88 -2.10 1.69 9.27
CA GLU A 88 -3.43 2.06 9.81
C GLU A 88 -4.01 3.23 8.99
N GLU A 89 -3.32 4.38 8.92
CA GLU A 89 -3.74 5.57 8.16
C GLU A 89 -2.68 6.00 7.14
N ALA A 90 -3.06 6.14 5.87
CA ALA A 90 -2.10 6.37 4.78
C ALA A 90 -2.53 7.47 3.79
N ALA A 91 -1.58 8.34 3.45
CA ALA A 91 -1.61 9.19 2.27
C ALA A 91 -0.40 8.84 1.38
N LEU A 92 -0.63 8.11 0.28
CA LEU A 92 0.47 7.51 -0.48
C LEU A 92 0.43 7.86 -1.97
N ASP A 93 1.63 7.96 -2.52
CA ASP A 93 1.93 7.84 -3.94
C ASP A 93 2.85 6.62 -4.11
N SER A 94 2.42 5.57 -4.80
CA SER A 94 3.27 4.38 -4.97
C SER A 94 3.21 3.70 -6.33
N GLU A 95 4.35 3.13 -6.72
CA GLU A 95 4.51 2.26 -7.88
C GLU A 95 4.87 0.84 -7.43
N GLY A 96 4.13 -0.17 -7.89
CA GLY A 96 4.52 -1.57 -7.68
C GLY A 96 4.35 -2.12 -6.25
N ALA A 97 3.47 -1.54 -5.43
CA ALA A 97 3.35 -1.91 -4.02
C ALA A 97 2.35 -3.04 -3.71
N VAL A 98 2.58 -3.72 -2.58
CA VAL A 98 1.62 -4.65 -1.96
C VAL A 98 1.23 -4.12 -0.58
N MET A 99 -0.06 -3.80 -0.41
CA MET A 99 -0.53 -3.02 0.73
C MET A 99 -1.73 -3.66 1.45
N THR A 100 -1.71 -3.56 2.78
CA THR A 100 -2.90 -3.69 3.63
C THR A 100 -3.05 -2.39 4.41
N ILE A 101 -4.22 -1.73 4.29
CA ILE A 101 -4.45 -0.40 4.88
C ILE A 101 -5.83 -0.34 5.54
N GLU A 102 -5.98 0.26 6.71
CA GLU A 102 -7.32 0.52 7.28
C GLU A 102 -7.95 1.73 6.55
N GLU A 103 -7.34 2.91 6.62
CA GLU A 103 -7.82 4.14 5.96
C GLU A 103 -6.80 4.70 4.96
N ALA A 104 -7.22 4.92 3.71
CA ALA A 104 -6.31 5.25 2.63
C ALA A 104 -6.79 6.40 1.71
N ALA A 105 -5.89 7.33 1.42
CA ALA A 105 -5.96 8.24 0.28
C ALA A 105 -4.75 8.01 -0.63
N LEU A 106 -4.95 7.38 -1.80
CA LEU A 106 -3.83 6.90 -2.61
C LEU A 106 -3.88 7.35 -4.07
N TYR A 107 -2.69 7.58 -4.62
CA TYR A 107 -2.42 7.52 -6.05
C TYR A 107 -1.48 6.33 -6.29
N ASN A 108 -1.85 5.40 -7.19
CA ASN A 108 -1.04 4.19 -7.39
C ASN A 108 -0.95 3.73 -8.84
N GLU A 109 0.24 3.28 -9.25
CA GLU A 109 0.48 2.54 -10.50
C GLU A 109 0.89 1.09 -10.18
N GLY A 110 0.05 0.13 -10.56
CA GLY A 110 0.37 -1.30 -10.46
C GLY A 110 0.50 -1.83 -9.03
N ALA A 111 -0.60 -1.85 -8.26
CA ALA A 111 -0.58 -2.31 -6.86
C ALA A 111 -1.51 -3.49 -6.56
N PHE A 112 -1.19 -4.24 -5.50
CA PHE A 112 -2.06 -5.24 -4.88
C PHE A 112 -2.51 -4.73 -3.51
N MET A 113 -3.80 -4.45 -3.34
CA MET A 113 -4.31 -3.74 -2.15
C MET A 113 -5.46 -4.46 -1.46
N ASN A 114 -5.43 -4.49 -0.14
CA ASN A 114 -6.56 -4.83 0.73
C ASN A 114 -6.82 -3.65 1.67
N ILE A 115 -7.97 -2.97 1.51
CA ILE A 115 -8.26 -1.71 2.21
C ILE A 115 -9.64 -1.77 2.88
N GLU A 116 -9.80 -1.21 4.08
CA GLU A 116 -11.14 -1.05 4.67
C GLU A 116 -11.83 0.17 4.02
N GLU A 117 -11.28 1.37 4.18
CA GLU A 117 -11.83 2.62 3.62
C GLU A 117 -10.84 3.30 2.65
N ALA A 118 -11.29 3.61 1.43
CA ALA A 118 -10.40 4.10 0.38
C ALA A 118 -10.97 5.25 -0.46
N ALA A 119 -10.13 6.28 -0.66
CA ALA A 119 -10.26 7.25 -1.74
C ALA A 119 -9.06 7.09 -2.69
N LEU A 120 -9.27 6.53 -3.89
CA LEU A 120 -8.16 6.11 -4.76
C LEU A 120 -8.26 6.70 -6.17
N ASP A 121 -7.08 7.02 -6.70
CA ASP A 121 -6.79 7.10 -8.13
C ASP A 121 -5.77 6.01 -8.45
N SER A 122 -6.07 5.13 -9.40
CA SER A 122 -5.20 3.99 -9.67
C SER A 122 -5.21 3.49 -11.12
N GLU A 123 -4.03 3.06 -11.58
CA GLU A 123 -3.84 2.39 -12.86
C GLU A 123 -3.33 0.95 -12.61
N GLY A 124 -3.96 -0.04 -13.24
CA GLY A 124 -3.43 -1.42 -13.24
C GLY A 124 -3.47 -2.15 -11.89
N ALA A 125 -4.43 -1.84 -11.01
CA ALA A 125 -4.47 -2.38 -9.65
C ALA A 125 -5.30 -3.67 -9.48
N VAL A 126 -4.99 -4.46 -8.45
CA VAL A 126 -5.82 -5.56 -7.95
C VAL A 126 -6.24 -5.25 -6.52
N MET A 127 -7.54 -5.10 -6.27
CA MET A 127 -8.04 -4.52 -5.02
C MET A 127 -9.16 -5.35 -4.37
N THR A 128 -9.07 -5.48 -3.05
CA THR A 128 -10.22 -5.78 -2.18
C THR A 128 -10.48 -4.56 -1.30
N ILE A 129 -11.70 -4.02 -1.32
CA ILE A 129 -12.05 -2.82 -0.53
C ILE A 129 -13.41 -3.02 0.14
N GLU A 130 -13.59 -2.58 1.39
CA GLU A 130 -14.93 -2.55 2.00
C GLU A 130 -15.72 -1.35 1.48
N GLU A 131 -15.22 -0.13 1.70
CA GLU A 131 -15.84 1.12 1.24
C GLU A 131 -14.90 1.92 0.33
N ALA A 132 -15.37 2.29 -0.87
CA ALA A 132 -14.51 2.90 -1.88
C ALA A 132 -15.14 4.08 -2.64
N ALA A 133 -14.38 5.15 -2.78
CA ALA A 133 -14.55 6.18 -3.81
C ALA A 133 -13.37 6.13 -4.78
N LEU A 134 -13.58 5.68 -6.02
CA LEU A 134 -12.47 5.38 -6.94
C LEU A 134 -12.60 6.06 -8.30
N TYR A 135 -11.45 6.49 -8.79
CA TYR A 135 -11.16 6.64 -10.21
C TYR A 135 -10.15 5.55 -10.61
N ASN A 136 -10.41 4.79 -11.67
CA ASN A 136 -9.53 3.70 -12.05
C ASN A 136 -9.45 3.44 -13.55
N GLU A 137 -8.23 3.18 -14.03
CA GLU A 137 -7.96 2.61 -15.35
C GLU A 137 -7.39 1.17 -15.21
N GLY A 138 -8.15 0.18 -15.67
CA GLY A 138 -7.67 -1.20 -15.81
C GLY A 138 -7.42 -1.97 -14.51
N ALA A 139 -8.40 -2.06 -13.60
CA ALA A 139 -8.28 -2.87 -12.39
C ALA A 139 -9.10 -4.17 -12.33
N PHE A 140 -8.69 -5.04 -11.40
CA PHE A 140 -9.47 -6.17 -10.91
C PHE A 140 -9.93 -5.90 -9.47
N MET A 141 -11.24 -5.74 -9.25
CA MET A 141 -11.76 -5.27 -7.97
C MET A 141 -12.81 -6.20 -7.36
N ASN A 142 -12.80 -6.29 -6.03
CA ASN A 142 -13.92 -6.79 -5.23
C ASN A 142 -14.23 -5.82 -4.10
N ILE A 143 -15.43 -5.22 -4.16
CA ILE A 143 -15.81 -4.10 -3.29
C ILE A 143 -17.17 -4.40 -2.65
N GLU A 144 -17.34 -4.07 -1.38
CA GLU A 144 -18.67 -4.14 -0.75
C GLU A 144 -19.52 -2.93 -1.19
N GLU A 145 -19.07 -1.71 -0.91
CA GLU A 145 -19.75 -0.47 -1.28
C GLU A 145 -18.86 0.44 -2.11
N ALA A 146 -19.35 0.89 -3.28
CA ALA A 146 -18.53 1.63 -4.21
C ALA A 146 -19.24 2.81 -4.90
N ALA A 147 -18.57 3.96 -4.94
CA ALA A 147 -18.82 5.04 -5.88
C ALA A 147 -17.66 5.10 -6.89
N LEU A 148 -17.92 4.76 -8.15
CA LEU A 148 -16.84 4.49 -9.12
C LEU A 148 -17.00 5.24 -10.43
N ASP A 149 -15.87 5.72 -10.93
CA ASP A 149 -15.60 6.03 -12.34
C ASP A 149 -14.48 5.10 -12.81
N SER A 150 -14.73 4.27 -13.85
CA SER A 150 -13.76 3.26 -14.27
C SER A 150 -13.73 3.00 -15.78
N GLU A 151 -12.53 2.82 -16.31
CA GLU A 151 -12.28 2.36 -17.69
C GLU A 151 -11.60 0.98 -17.69
N GLY A 152 -12.17 0.00 -18.39
CA GLY A 152 -11.52 -1.29 -18.63
C GLY A 152 -11.38 -2.20 -17.41
N ALA A 153 -12.18 -2.00 -16.36
CA ALA A 153 -12.09 -2.78 -15.12
C ALA A 153 -12.91 -4.08 -15.12
N VAL A 154 -12.49 -5.06 -14.32
CA VAL A 154 -13.24 -6.29 -14.01
C VAL A 154 -13.62 -6.31 -12.53
N MET A 155 -14.92 -6.30 -12.24
CA MET A 155 -15.41 -5.99 -10.89
C MET A 155 -16.45 -6.99 -10.36
N ASN A 156 -16.38 -7.26 -9.05
CA ASN A 156 -17.44 -7.89 -8.28
C ASN A 156 -17.85 -6.94 -7.14
N ILE A 157 -19.06 -6.41 -7.16
CA ILE A 157 -19.50 -5.37 -6.22
C ILE A 157 -20.83 -5.77 -5.57
N GLU A 158 -20.98 -5.56 -4.26
CA GLU A 158 -22.28 -5.74 -3.60
C GLU A 158 -23.23 -4.58 -3.92
N GLU A 159 -22.83 -3.35 -3.58
CA GLU A 159 -23.63 -2.13 -3.80
C GLU A 159 -22.82 -1.07 -4.55
N ALA A 160 -23.40 -0.50 -5.60
CA ALA A 160 -22.67 0.43 -6.45
C ALA A 160 -23.49 1.61 -7.02
N ALA A 161 -22.83 2.76 -7.10
CA ALA A 161 -23.16 3.89 -7.98
C ALA A 161 -22.03 4.06 -9.00
N LEU A 162 -22.34 3.97 -10.30
CA LEU A 162 -21.32 3.72 -11.33
C LEU A 162 -21.45 4.62 -12.56
N ASP A 163 -20.29 5.10 -13.00
CA ASP A 163 -19.98 5.46 -14.38
C ASP A 163 -18.87 4.51 -14.87
N SER A 164 -19.07 3.81 -15.99
CA SER A 164 -18.06 2.85 -16.46
C SER A 164 -18.05 2.66 -17.97
N GLU A 165 -16.84 2.61 -18.54
CA GLU A 165 -16.61 2.27 -19.94
C GLU A 165 -15.80 0.97 -20.07
N GLY A 166 -16.27 0.04 -20.90
CA GLY A 166 -15.55 -1.21 -21.18
C GLY A 166 -15.43 -2.20 -20.01
N ALA A 167 -16.17 -1.98 -18.92
CA ALA A 167 -16.07 -2.82 -17.72
C ALA A 167 -16.79 -4.17 -17.85
N VAL A 168 -16.28 -5.18 -17.13
CA VAL A 168 -16.92 -6.49 -16.94
C VAL A 168 -17.32 -6.65 -15.48
N MET A 169 -18.62 -6.67 -15.20
CA MET A 169 -19.13 -6.52 -13.83
C MET A 169 -20.09 -7.63 -13.40
N ASN A 170 -20.01 -7.99 -12.12
CA ASN A 170 -21.05 -8.69 -11.38
C ASN A 170 -21.47 -7.82 -10.19
N ILE A 171 -22.65 -7.23 -10.27
CA ILE A 171 -23.19 -6.34 -9.23
C ILE A 171 -24.46 -6.96 -8.66
N LYS A 172 -24.58 -6.98 -7.33
CA LYS A 172 -25.74 -7.52 -6.65
C LYS A 172 -26.88 -6.49 -6.58
N GLU A 173 -26.57 -5.24 -6.22
CA GLU A 173 -27.52 -4.13 -6.15
C GLU A 173 -26.93 -2.86 -6.79
N THR A 174 -27.71 -2.19 -7.64
CA THR A 174 -27.29 -0.98 -8.36
C THR A 174 -28.21 0.17 -8.03
N MET A 175 -27.67 1.33 -7.63
CA MET A 175 -28.48 2.52 -7.34
C MET A 175 -28.67 3.41 -8.57
N ASP A 176 -27.63 3.60 -9.40
CA ASP A 176 -27.64 4.28 -10.71
C ASP A 176 -26.46 3.75 -11.53
N SER A 177 -26.66 3.39 -12.81
CA SER A 177 -25.59 2.85 -13.68
C SER A 177 -25.76 3.21 -15.16
N GLU A 178 -24.73 3.78 -15.78
CA GLU A 178 -24.52 3.83 -17.24
C GLU A 178 -23.20 3.09 -17.58
N GLY A 179 -23.21 2.24 -18.62
CA GLY A 179 -22.04 1.41 -18.97
C GLY A 179 -22.37 -0.06 -19.17
N ALA A 180 -21.66 -0.74 -20.08
CA ALA A 180 -22.00 -2.07 -20.57
C ALA A 180 -21.86 -3.19 -19.49
N VAL A 181 -22.78 -4.15 -19.50
CA VAL A 181 -22.78 -5.34 -18.63
C VAL A 181 -22.70 -6.59 -19.50
N LEU A 182 -21.68 -7.44 -19.27
CA LEU A 182 -21.66 -8.82 -19.76
C LEU A 182 -21.14 -9.78 -18.68
N ASN A 183 -22.01 -10.67 -18.22
CA ASN A 183 -21.66 -11.75 -17.30
C ASN A 183 -20.83 -12.82 -18.03
N ILE A 184 -19.52 -12.85 -17.78
CA ILE A 184 -18.62 -13.88 -18.30
C ILE A 184 -17.99 -14.62 -17.11
N LYS A 185 -18.34 -15.90 -16.96
CA LYS A 185 -17.84 -16.79 -15.89
C LYS A 185 -16.31 -16.86 -15.81
N GLU A 186 -15.61 -16.67 -16.93
CA GLU A 186 -14.15 -16.72 -17.01
C GLU A 186 -13.49 -15.49 -16.37
N ALA A 187 -14.02 -14.29 -16.62
CA ALA A 187 -13.53 -13.05 -15.98
C ALA A 187 -13.71 -13.12 -14.44
N LEU A 188 -14.85 -13.63 -13.99
CA LEU A 188 -15.13 -13.87 -12.57
C LEU A 188 -14.17 -14.89 -11.93
N TRP A 189 -13.68 -15.87 -12.69
CA TRP A 189 -12.70 -16.83 -12.18
C TRP A 189 -11.32 -16.18 -12.01
N ILE A 190 -10.91 -15.32 -12.95
CA ILE A 190 -9.65 -14.57 -12.86
C ILE A 190 -9.66 -13.65 -11.64
N VAL A 191 -10.73 -12.87 -11.45
CA VAL A 191 -10.93 -12.00 -10.28
C VAL A 191 -10.79 -12.80 -8.99
N LYS A 192 -11.50 -13.94 -8.86
CA LYS A 192 -11.41 -14.78 -7.66
C LYS A 192 -10.01 -15.29 -7.35
N ASN A 193 -9.20 -15.60 -8.37
CA ASN A 193 -7.82 -16.04 -8.16
C ASN A 193 -6.91 -14.87 -7.75
N LEU A 194 -7.00 -13.74 -8.44
CA LEU A 194 -6.22 -12.55 -8.11
C LEU A 194 -6.55 -12.04 -6.70
N LEU A 195 -7.83 -12.07 -6.31
CA LEU A 195 -8.25 -11.72 -4.95
C LEU A 195 -7.77 -12.72 -3.89
N TRP A 196 -7.65 -14.00 -4.23
CA TRP A 196 -7.05 -14.97 -3.31
C TRP A 196 -5.59 -14.61 -3.01
N ILE A 197 -4.85 -14.12 -4.02
CA ILE A 197 -3.47 -13.65 -3.87
C ILE A 197 -3.44 -12.43 -2.93
N VAL A 198 -4.31 -11.44 -3.14
CA VAL A 198 -4.43 -10.25 -2.28
C VAL A 198 -4.75 -10.61 -0.83
N LYS A 199 -5.68 -11.54 -0.59
CA LYS A 199 -6.04 -11.99 0.77
C LYS A 199 -4.98 -12.89 1.43
N ASN A 200 -3.97 -13.33 0.68
CA ASN A 200 -2.94 -14.26 1.16
C ASN A 200 -1.52 -13.81 0.74
N PRO A 201 -1.07 -12.59 1.11
CA PRO A 201 0.21 -12.05 0.66
C PRO A 201 1.41 -12.91 1.12
N LEU A 202 1.29 -13.59 2.26
CA LEU A 202 2.31 -14.52 2.78
C LEU A 202 2.58 -15.74 1.89
N TRP A 203 1.67 -16.08 0.96
CA TRP A 203 1.92 -17.15 0.00
C TRP A 203 2.93 -16.71 -1.07
N ILE A 204 2.85 -15.46 -1.53
CA ILE A 204 3.78 -14.87 -2.51
C ILE A 204 5.20 -14.83 -1.92
N VAL A 205 5.32 -14.37 -0.67
CA VAL A 205 6.61 -14.29 0.05
C VAL A 205 7.26 -15.67 0.20
N LYS A 206 6.48 -16.76 0.27
CA LYS A 206 7.01 -18.13 0.38
C LYS A 206 7.43 -18.76 -0.95
N GLU A 207 6.93 -18.29 -2.10
CA GLU A 207 7.35 -18.81 -3.41
C GLU A 207 8.51 -18.02 -4.03
N LEU A 208 8.74 -16.78 -3.60
CA LEU A 208 9.84 -15.93 -4.07
C LEU A 208 11.15 -16.11 -3.25
N LEU A 209 11.16 -16.96 -2.22
CA LEU A 209 12.32 -17.39 -1.43
C LEU A 209 12.65 -18.87 -1.70
#